data_AF-A0A353FK12-F1
#
_entry.id   AF-A0A353FK12-F1
#
_cell.length_a   1.000
_cell.length_b   1.000
_cell.length_c   1.000
_cell.angle_alpha   90.00
_cell.angle_beta   90.00
_cell.angle_gamma   90.00
#
_symmetry.space_group_name_H-M   'P 1'
#
loop_
_entity.id
_entity.type
_entity.pdbx_description
1 polymer ?
#
loop_
_entity_poly.entity_id
_entity_poly.type
_entity_poly.pdbx_seq_one_letter_code
_entity_poly.pdbx_strand_id
1 'polypeptide(L)' 'PMDGTFYRRPDPTARAFVSPGDEVEETTVMCLIETMKVFNEIKAKCTGTLLEALAKDGDPIELDQPLFRVKTNHD' A
#
# COMPACT_ATOMS: atom_id res chain seq x y z
N PRO A 1 8.56 -4.62 5.53
CA PRO A 1 8.70 -3.46 4.61
C PRO A 1 10.12 -2.92 4.75
N MET A 2 10.73 -2.34 3.72
CA MET A 2 12.03 -1.66 3.89
C MET A 2 11.78 -0.21 4.37
N ASP A 3 12.73 0.40 5.08
CA ASP A 3 12.65 1.81 5.47
C ASP A 3 12.59 2.70 4.21
N GLY A 4 11.68 3.67 4.17
CA GLY A 4 11.45 4.46 2.97
C GLY A 4 10.35 5.51 3.10
N THR A 5 9.89 6.02 1.96
CA THR A 5 8.77 6.96 1.87
C THR A 5 7.57 6.29 1.19
N PHE A 6 6.39 6.40 1.78
CA PHE A 6 5.17 5.75 1.28
C PHE A 6 4.40 6.62 0.29
N TYR A 7 3.91 6.00 -0.79
CA TYR A 7 3.04 6.66 -1.77
C TYR A 7 1.89 5.73 -2.21
N ARG A 8 0.66 6.21 -2.13
CA ARG A 8 -0.56 5.51 -2.53
C ARG A 8 -0.82 5.53 -4.03
N ARG A 9 -0.06 6.29 -4.80
CA ARG A 9 -0.25 6.55 -6.23
C ARG A 9 1.09 6.60 -6.96
N PRO A 10 1.12 6.27 -8.26
CA PRO A 10 2.36 6.28 -9.04
C PRO A 10 2.91 7.69 -9.29
N ASP A 11 2.05 8.71 -9.26
CA ASP A 11 2.43 10.11 -9.42
C ASP A 11 1.41 11.04 -8.70
N PRO A 12 1.73 12.33 -8.47
CA PRO A 12 0.87 13.26 -7.72
C PRO A 12 -0.49 13.61 -8.35
N THR A 13 -0.75 13.18 -9.59
CA THR A 13 -2.00 13.48 -10.31
C THR A 13 -2.83 12.23 -10.58
N ALA A 14 -2.21 11.05 -10.52
CA ALA A 14 -2.87 9.77 -10.66
C ALA A 14 -3.79 9.46 -9.47
N ARG A 15 -4.70 8.52 -9.75
CA ARG A 15 -5.52 7.88 -8.71
C ARG A 15 -4.64 6.98 -7.84
N ALA A 16 -5.09 6.76 -6.61
CA ALA A 16 -4.48 5.75 -5.77
C ALA A 16 -4.59 4.37 -6.43
N PHE A 17 -3.60 3.50 -6.18
CA PHE A 17 -3.67 2.12 -6.67
C PHE A 17 -4.91 1.39 -6.14
N VAL A 18 -5.27 1.66 -4.89
CA VAL A 18 -6.42 1.08 -4.18
C VAL A 18 -7.10 2.09 -3.26
N SER A 19 -8.41 1.93 -3.11
CA SER A 19 -9.30 2.73 -2.27
C SER A 19 -10.08 1.86 -1.28
N PRO A 20 -10.49 2.39 -0.12
CA PRO A 20 -11.40 1.69 0.79
C PRO A 20 -12.63 1.15 0.07
N GLY A 21 -12.92 -0.14 0.26
CA GLY A 21 -13.99 -0.86 -0.40
C GLY A 21 -13.54 -1.68 -1.62
N ASP A 22 -12.33 -1.45 -2.13
CA ASP A 22 -11.80 -2.24 -3.26
C ASP A 22 -11.46 -3.67 -2.81
N GLU A 23 -11.70 -4.64 -3.71
CA GLU A 23 -11.19 -6.00 -3.56
C GLU A 23 -9.72 -6.05 -3.97
N VAL A 24 -8.91 -6.77 -3.19
CA VAL A 24 -7.48 -6.94 -3.42
C VAL A 24 -7.12 -8.43 -3.44
N GLU A 25 -6.15 -8.79 -4.26
CA GLU A 25 -5.54 -10.12 -4.37
C GLU A 25 -4.02 -10.01 -4.31
N GLU A 26 -3.30 -11.13 -4.17
CA GLU A 26 -1.84 -11.14 -3.98
C GLU A 26 -1.04 -10.48 -5.14
N THR A 27 -1.67 -10.31 -6.30
CA THR A 27 -1.09 -9.62 -7.47
C THR A 27 -1.38 -8.11 -7.46
N THR A 28 -2.36 -7.64 -6.68
CA THR A 28 -2.78 -6.24 -6.62
C THR A 28 -1.68 -5.37 -6.03
N VAL A 29 -1.27 -4.33 -6.76
CA VAL A 29 -0.36 -3.30 -6.25
C VAL A 29 -1.12 -2.39 -5.30
N MET A 30 -0.60 -2.21 -4.08
CA MET A 30 -1.24 -1.44 -3.02
C MET A 30 -0.64 -0.03 -2.88
N CYS A 31 0.68 0.07 -3.02
CA CYS A 31 1.43 1.32 -2.90
C CYS A 31 2.82 1.21 -3.52
N LEU A 32 3.52 2.35 -3.56
CA LEU A 32 4.97 2.41 -3.75
C LEU A 32 5.67 2.73 -2.42
N ILE A 33 6.86 2.16 -2.27
CA ILE A 33 7.84 2.58 -1.26
C ILE A 33 9.08 3.10 -2.00
N GLU A 34 9.42 4.36 -1.78
CA GLU A 34 10.65 4.96 -2.27
C GLU A 34 11.81 4.72 -1.29
N THR A 35 12.88 4.09 -1.76
CA THR A 35 14.13 3.88 -1.03
C THR A 35 15.30 4.33 -1.89
N MET A 36 16.10 5.28 -1.42
CA MET A 36 17.26 5.83 -2.16
C MET A 36 16.95 6.21 -3.62
N LYS A 37 15.81 6.88 -3.88
CA LYS A 37 15.30 7.25 -5.22
C LYS A 37 14.83 6.08 -6.10
N VAL A 38 14.68 4.88 -5.54
CA VAL A 38 14.11 3.70 -6.21
C VAL A 38 12.71 3.47 -5.67
N PHE A 39 11.72 3.43 -6.57
CA PHE A 39 10.34 3.12 -6.22
C PHE A 39 10.09 1.63 -6.35
N ASN A 40 9.63 1.01 -5.26
CA ASN A 40 9.30 -0.40 -5.21
C ASN A 40 7.80 -0.57 -5.07
N GLU A 41 7.20 -1.37 -5.94
CA GLU A 41 5.79 -1.76 -5.81
C GLU A 41 5.60 -2.73 -4.66
N ILE A 42 4.62 -2.43 -3.82
CA ILE A 42 4.20 -3.32 -2.73
C ILE A 42 2.85 -3.90 -3.11
N LYS A 43 2.82 -5.21 -3.25
CA LYS A 43 1.61 -5.97 -3.56
C LYS A 43 0.90 -6.41 -2.29
N ALA A 44 -0.39 -6.70 -2.38
CA ALA A 44 -1.11 -7.31 -1.27
C ALA A 44 -0.50 -8.68 -0.95
N LYS A 45 -0.59 -9.11 0.30
CA LYS A 45 -0.14 -10.43 0.75
C LYS A 45 -1.30 -11.38 1.07
N CYS A 46 -2.52 -10.94 0.76
CA CYS A 46 -3.74 -11.65 1.04
C CYS A 46 -4.82 -11.21 0.07
N THR A 47 -5.90 -12.00 0.03
CA THR A 47 -7.12 -11.66 -0.70
C THR A 47 -8.19 -11.16 0.28
N GLY A 48 -8.88 -10.08 -0.07
CA GLY A 48 -9.92 -9.50 0.77
C GLY A 48 -10.37 -8.12 0.33
N THR A 49 -11.01 -7.38 1.23
CA THR A 49 -11.46 -6.00 0.98
C THR A 49 -10.61 -5.00 1.74
N LEU A 50 -10.12 -3.97 1.05
CA LEU A 50 -9.39 -2.88 1.69
C LEU A 50 -10.33 -2.07 2.58
N LEU A 51 -10.01 -1.95 3.88
CA LEU A 51 -10.77 -1.13 4.80
C LEU A 51 -10.24 0.31 4.83
N GLU A 52 -8.93 0.46 4.99
CA GLU A 52 -8.28 1.78 5.06
C GLU A 52 -6.77 1.70 4.82
N ALA A 53 -6.19 2.82 4.39
CA ALA A 53 -4.75 3.05 4.41
C ALA A 53 -4.37 3.70 5.74
N LEU A 54 -3.35 3.15 6.41
CA LEU A 54 -2.86 3.61 7.71
C LEU A 54 -1.74 4.65 7.58
N ALA A 55 -1.14 4.76 6.39
CA ALA A 55 -0.14 5.76 6.03
C ALA A 55 -0.66 6.71 4.94
N LYS A 56 -0.06 7.91 4.86
CA LYS A 56 -0.39 8.97 3.88
C LYS A 56 0.78 9.18 2.92
N ASP A 57 0.48 9.73 1.74
CA ASP A 57 1.50 10.08 0.74
C ASP A 57 2.58 10.97 1.35
N GLY A 58 3.83 10.56 1.20
CA GLY A 58 5.00 11.28 1.71
C GLY A 58 5.36 10.94 3.16
N ASP A 59 4.60 10.08 3.84
CA ASP A 59 4.94 9.65 5.19
C ASP A 59 6.21 8.78 5.15
N PRO A 60 7.15 8.98 6.10
CA PRO A 60 8.23 8.03 6.32
C PRO A 60 7.64 6.72 6.86
N ILE A 61 8.23 5.61 6.45
CA ILE A 61 7.89 4.29 6.95
C ILE A 61 9.12 3.56 7.48
N GLU A 62 8.90 2.76 8.50
CA GLU A 62 9.90 1.89 9.11
C GLU A 62 9.63 0.41 8.79
N LEU A 63 10.64 -0.42 9.01
CA LEU A 63 10.51 -1.87 9.02
C LEU A 63 9.31 -2.31 9.88
N ASP A 64 8.46 -3.16 9.29
CA ASP A 64 7.28 -3.76 9.91
C ASP A 64 6.16 -2.79 10.32
N GLN A 65 6.23 -1.52 9.92
CA GLN A 65 5.11 -0.59 10.07
C GLN A 65 3.88 -1.07 9.27
N PRO A 66 2.69 -1.16 9.90
CA PRO A 66 1.45 -1.45 9.18
C PRO A 66 1.07 -0.33 8.21
N LEU A 67 0.76 -0.69 6.96
CA LEU A 67 0.43 0.28 5.89
C LEU A 67 -1.06 0.31 5.53
N PHE A 68 -1.72 -0.84 5.62
CA PHE A 68 -3.11 -1.02 5.23
C PHE A 68 -3.81 -1.97 6.18
N ARG A 69 -5.12 -1.76 6.33
CA ARG A 69 -6.01 -2.68 7.01
C ARG A 69 -6.91 -3.36 5.98
N VAL A 70 -6.81 -4.68 5.88
CA VAL A 70 -7.59 -5.49 4.94
C VAL A 70 -8.47 -6.45 5.74
N LYS A 71 -9.75 -6.55 5.37
CA LYS A 71 -10.63 -7.61 5.85
C LYS A 71 -10.43 -8.83 4.95
N THR A 72 -9.80 -9.86 5.47
CA THR A 72 -9.59 -11.12 4.77
C THR A 72 -10.89 -11.91 4.68
N ASN A 73 -11.10 -12.62 3.57
CA ASN A 73 -12.30 -13.43 3.34
C ASN A 73 -12.25 -14.81 4.06
N HIS A 74 -11.27 -15.04 4.94
CA HIS A 74 -11.02 -16.30 5.63
C HIS A 74 -11.34 -16.30 7.14
N ASP A 75 -12.04 -15.27 7.64
CA ASP A 75 -12.53 -15.19 9.03
C ASP A 75 -14.05 -15.39 9.11
#